data_AF-A0A0P1B264-F1
#
_entry.id   AF-A0A0P1B264-F1
#
_cell.length_a   1.000
_cell.length_b   1.000
_cell.length_c   1.000
_cell.angle_alpha   90.00
_cell.angle_beta   90.00
_cell.angle_gamma   90.00
#
_symmetry.space_group_name_H-M   'P 1'
#
loop_
_entity.id
_entity.type
_entity.pdbx_description
1 polymer ?
#
loop_
_entity_poly.entity_id
_entity_poly.type
_entity_poly.pdbx_seq_one_letter_code
_entity_poly.pdbx_strand_id
1 'polypeptide(L)'
;MKLFFSFLSALALVEGADQIPRTFSTCPLVGGRGGKEFNNANKLEHGQKLTTLTICFGHRVDGLGVSFVPPSGMGQDLFYGSKNNCHSHQLASDEYITHWEAQTVKADDKTKVSYIRFMSNKGTYYEGGRETSNESNKADCNAPEGYQLGSLYGRAGQEIDAVGPIWVKLNPEP
;
A
#
# COMPACT_ATOMS: atom_id res chain seq x y z
N MET A 1 -53.97 23.79 -14.41
CA MET A 1 -52.98 23.73 -13.33
C MET A 1 -52.63 22.27 -13.06
N LYS A 2 -51.45 21.81 -13.47
CA LYS A 2 -50.85 20.56 -12.99
C LYS A 2 -49.33 20.74 -13.09
N LEU A 3 -48.71 20.72 -11.91
CA LEU A 3 -47.34 21.15 -11.68
C LEU A 3 -46.32 20.21 -12.34
N PHE A 4 -45.31 20.81 -12.97
CA PHE A 4 -44.08 20.14 -13.36
C PHE A 4 -43.25 19.87 -12.10
N PHE A 5 -43.01 18.60 -11.78
CA PHE A 5 -41.98 18.23 -10.82
C PHE A 5 -40.67 18.04 -11.58
N SER A 6 -39.85 19.09 -11.63
CA SER A 6 -38.44 18.98 -11.96
C SER A 6 -37.74 18.26 -10.81
N PHE A 7 -37.43 16.98 -10.99
CA PHE A 7 -36.48 16.29 -10.13
C PHE A 7 -35.08 16.82 -10.46
N LEU A 8 -34.58 17.72 -9.62
CA LEU A 8 -33.17 18.10 -9.59
C LEU A 8 -32.39 16.84 -9.16
N SER A 9 -31.80 16.14 -10.11
CA SER A 9 -30.93 15.00 -9.83
C SER A 9 -29.63 15.53 -9.23
N ALA A 10 -29.50 15.47 -7.91
CA ALA A 10 -28.24 15.77 -7.23
C ALA A 10 -27.24 14.65 -7.57
N LEU A 11 -26.26 14.95 -8.42
CA LEU A 11 -25.13 14.07 -8.66
C LEU A 11 -24.32 14.00 -7.36
N ALA A 12 -24.53 12.96 -6.56
CA ALA A 12 -23.64 12.64 -5.45
C ALA A 12 -22.25 12.33 -6.04
N LEU A 13 -21.27 13.18 -5.77
CA LEU A 13 -19.86 12.83 -5.97
C LEU A 13 -19.56 11.68 -5.02
N VAL A 14 -19.63 10.46 -5.54
CA VAL A 14 -18.95 9.32 -4.91
C VAL A 14 -17.48 9.68 -5.00
N GLU A 15 -16.84 9.95 -3.86
CA GLU A 15 -15.38 9.91 -3.73
C GLU A 15 -14.95 8.47 -4.07
N GLY A 16 -14.84 8.20 -5.36
CA GLY A 16 -14.26 6.97 -5.87
C GLY A 16 -12.79 6.97 -5.51
N ALA A 17 -12.27 5.80 -5.13
CA ALA A 17 -10.84 5.60 -4.93
C ALA A 17 -10.09 6.18 -6.15
N ASP A 18 -9.23 7.18 -5.93
CA ASP A 18 -8.46 7.82 -7.00
C ASP A 18 -7.77 6.72 -7.82
N GLN A 19 -7.94 6.73 -9.14
CA GLN A 19 -7.26 5.73 -9.96
C GLN A 19 -5.75 5.96 -9.87
N ILE A 20 -4.96 4.90 -9.67
CA ILE A 20 -3.50 5.03 -9.68
C ILE A 20 -3.09 5.53 -11.07
N PRO A 21 -2.43 6.71 -11.17
CA PRO A 21 -1.98 7.23 -12.46
C PRO A 21 -1.10 6.22 -13.20
N ARG A 22 -1.28 6.10 -14.52
CA ARG A 22 -0.49 5.16 -15.36
C ARG A 22 1.01 5.43 -15.37
N THR A 23 1.44 6.57 -14.84
CA THR A 23 2.85 6.93 -14.64
C THR A 23 3.51 6.12 -13.53
N PHE A 24 2.73 5.57 -12.59
CA PHE A 24 3.24 4.66 -11.58
C PHE A 24 3.11 3.21 -12.02
N SER A 25 4.12 2.42 -11.69
CA SER A 25 4.09 0.97 -11.85
C SER A 25 3.55 0.33 -10.57
N THR A 26 2.81 -0.76 -10.71
CA THR A 26 2.23 -1.51 -9.59
C THR A 26 2.38 -3.00 -9.84
N CYS A 27 2.28 -3.79 -8.79
CA CYS A 27 2.09 -5.24 -8.91
C CYS A 27 0.66 -5.63 -8.62
N PRO A 28 0.22 -6.86 -8.97
CA PRO A 28 -1.13 -7.33 -8.68
C PRO A 28 -1.50 -7.14 -7.20
N LEU A 29 -2.76 -6.76 -6.97
CA LEU A 29 -3.31 -6.66 -5.63
C LEU A 29 -3.49 -8.06 -5.05
N VAL A 30 -2.92 -8.31 -3.87
CA VAL A 30 -2.98 -9.61 -3.19
C VAL A 30 -3.88 -9.51 -1.97
N GLY A 31 -4.94 -10.32 -1.91
CA GLY A 31 -5.85 -10.38 -0.75
C GLY A 31 -7.33 -10.53 -1.10
N GLY A 32 -8.19 -10.22 -0.12
CA GLY A 32 -9.63 -10.34 -0.21
C GLY A 32 -10.37 -9.02 -0.50
N ARG A 33 -11.70 -9.12 -0.64
CA ARG A 33 -12.58 -7.98 -0.97
C ARG A 33 -13.11 -7.22 0.25
N GLY A 34 -12.67 -7.56 1.46
CA GLY A 34 -13.09 -6.89 2.70
C GLY A 34 -12.50 -5.48 2.84
N GLY A 35 -12.77 -4.82 3.96
CA GLY A 35 -12.21 -3.49 4.23
C GLY A 35 -12.68 -2.38 3.28
N LYS A 36 -12.17 -1.16 3.51
CA LYS A 36 -12.30 -0.01 2.62
C LYS A 36 -11.07 0.09 1.74
N GLU A 37 -11.26 0.56 0.50
CA GLU A 37 -10.14 0.82 -0.41
C GLU A 37 -9.27 1.95 0.13
N PHE A 38 -7.96 1.80 -0.05
CA PHE A 38 -7.00 2.86 0.13
C PHE A 38 -6.09 2.93 -1.09
N ASN A 39 -5.87 4.15 -1.55
CA ASN A 39 -4.75 4.51 -2.38
C ASN A 39 -4.47 5.99 -2.11
N ASN A 40 -3.21 6.38 -2.17
CA ASN A 40 -2.79 7.77 -2.02
C ASN A 40 -1.83 8.15 -3.13
N ALA A 41 -2.10 7.65 -4.34
CA ALA A 41 -1.25 7.89 -5.50
C ALA A 41 -1.18 9.40 -5.86
N ASN A 42 -2.22 10.15 -5.52
CA ASN A 42 -2.26 11.61 -5.63
C ASN A 42 -1.24 12.37 -4.76
N LYS A 43 -0.60 11.69 -3.78
CA LYS A 43 0.46 12.24 -2.93
C LYS A 43 1.86 11.82 -3.35
N LEU A 44 1.99 10.98 -4.37
CA LEU A 44 3.26 10.41 -4.79
C LEU A 44 3.91 11.24 -5.88
N GLU A 45 5.24 11.25 -5.85
CA GLU A 45 6.06 11.92 -6.85
C GLU A 45 7.22 10.99 -7.21
N HIS A 46 7.60 10.94 -8.49
CA HIS A 46 8.90 10.37 -8.83
C HIS A 46 10.02 11.17 -8.15
N GLY A 47 11.08 10.50 -7.72
CA GLY A 47 12.17 11.14 -6.96
C GLY A 47 11.88 11.27 -5.46
N GLN A 48 10.70 10.87 -4.97
CA GLN A 48 10.46 10.83 -3.53
C GLN A 48 11.39 9.84 -2.83
N LYS A 49 11.63 10.05 -1.54
CA LYS A 49 12.44 9.15 -0.72
C LYS A 49 11.62 8.58 0.42
N LEU A 50 11.47 7.25 0.43
CA LEU A 50 10.89 6.54 1.56
C LEU A 50 11.84 6.63 2.76
N THR A 51 11.33 7.06 3.92
CA THR A 51 12.13 7.26 5.13
C THR A 51 11.77 6.29 6.24
N THR A 52 10.51 5.84 6.29
CA THR A 52 10.05 4.91 7.32
C THR A 52 9.03 3.94 6.74
N LEU A 53 9.22 2.67 7.09
CA LEU A 53 8.25 1.60 6.88
C LEU A 53 7.74 1.14 8.24
N THR A 54 6.43 1.12 8.44
CA THR A 54 5.80 0.63 9.66
C THR A 54 4.96 -0.60 9.36
N ILE A 55 5.14 -1.67 10.13
CA ILE A 55 4.36 -2.90 10.02
C ILE A 55 3.75 -3.19 11.40
N CYS A 56 2.42 -3.26 11.44
CA CYS A 56 1.64 -3.56 12.64
C CYS A 56 1.04 -4.94 12.45
N PHE A 57 1.25 -5.85 13.40
CA PHE A 57 0.86 -7.25 13.20
C PHE A 57 0.65 -8.03 14.49
N GLY A 58 -0.20 -9.05 14.39
CA GLY A 58 -0.38 -10.12 15.36
C GLY A 58 -0.39 -11.47 14.64
N HIS A 59 -1.56 -12.11 14.58
CA HIS A 59 -1.75 -13.33 13.78
C HIS A 59 -1.78 -13.07 12.27
N ARG A 60 -2.01 -11.82 11.88
CA ARG A 60 -2.10 -11.32 10.49
C ARG A 60 -1.46 -9.94 10.42
N VAL A 61 -1.43 -9.35 9.23
CA VAL A 61 -0.99 -7.96 9.06
C VAL A 61 -2.16 -7.04 9.44
N ASP A 62 -1.99 -6.32 10.54
CA ASP A 62 -3.03 -5.48 11.14
C ASP A 62 -3.02 -4.07 10.53
N GLY A 63 -1.83 -3.55 10.22
CA GLY A 63 -1.66 -2.23 9.65
C GLY A 63 -0.31 -2.01 8.99
N LEU A 64 -0.27 -1.04 8.07
CA LEU A 64 0.91 -0.68 7.30
C LEU A 64 1.05 0.84 7.25
N GLY A 65 2.25 1.34 7.49
CA GLY A 65 2.58 2.75 7.37
C GLY A 65 3.76 2.99 6.46
N VAL A 66 3.71 4.07 5.69
CA VAL A 66 4.82 4.55 4.87
C VAL A 66 4.97 6.05 5.09
N SER A 67 6.18 6.47 5.43
CA SER A 67 6.54 7.88 5.51
C SER A 67 7.61 8.17 4.47
N PHE A 68 7.46 9.27 3.74
CA PHE A 68 8.37 9.64 2.66
C PHE A 68 8.46 11.16 2.49
N VAL A 69 9.52 11.60 1.82
CA VAL A 69 9.73 13.02 1.45
C VAL A 69 9.71 13.12 -0.07
N PRO A 70 8.72 13.79 -0.68
CA PRO A 70 8.72 14.07 -2.11
C PRO A 70 9.73 15.17 -2.47
N PRO A 71 10.13 15.30 -3.75
CA PRO A 71 10.97 16.42 -4.21
C PRO A 71 10.36 17.80 -3.93
N SER A 72 9.03 17.91 -3.90
CA SER A 72 8.31 19.12 -3.48
C SER A 72 8.52 19.50 -1.99
N GLY A 73 9.10 18.60 -1.19
CA GLY A 73 9.66 18.88 0.13
C GLY A 73 8.75 18.59 1.32
N MET A 74 7.43 18.63 1.18
CA MET A 74 6.52 18.34 2.31
C MET A 74 6.38 16.83 2.53
N GLY A 75 6.99 16.34 3.61
CA GLY A 75 6.90 14.94 4.02
C GLY A 75 5.45 14.45 4.16
N GLN A 76 5.21 13.21 3.76
CA GLN A 76 3.94 12.53 3.89
C GLN A 76 4.07 11.41 4.92
N ASP A 77 3.02 11.21 5.71
CA ASP A 77 2.87 10.06 6.60
C ASP A 77 1.52 9.40 6.33
N LEU A 78 1.57 8.19 5.77
CA LEU A 78 0.40 7.43 5.35
C LEU A 78 0.30 6.17 6.18
N PHE A 79 -0.92 5.85 6.62
CA PHE A 79 -1.18 4.68 7.44
C PHE A 79 -2.50 4.02 7.07
N TYR A 80 -2.51 2.68 7.04
CA TYR A 80 -3.62 1.83 6.65
C TYR A 80 -3.83 0.73 7.69
N GLY A 81 -5.08 0.36 7.98
CA GLY A 81 -5.40 -0.67 8.98
C GLY A 81 -5.37 -0.13 10.43
N SER A 82 -5.03 -1.00 11.39
CA SER A 82 -4.97 -0.64 12.81
C SER A 82 -3.53 -0.45 13.31
N LYS A 83 -3.36 0.42 14.30
CA LYS A 83 -2.05 0.76 14.91
C LYS A 83 -1.67 -0.17 16.08
N ASN A 84 -2.08 -1.43 16.02
CA ASN A 84 -1.83 -2.40 17.09
C ASN A 84 -0.48 -3.10 16.88
N ASN A 85 0.36 -3.15 17.91
CA ASN A 85 1.67 -3.83 17.88
C ASN A 85 2.54 -3.46 16.67
N CYS A 86 2.81 -2.15 16.52
CA CYS A 86 3.54 -1.61 15.37
C CYS A 86 5.06 -1.62 15.58
N HIS A 87 5.77 -1.99 14.53
CA HIS A 87 7.21 -1.90 14.42
C HIS A 87 7.56 -0.94 13.27
N SER A 88 8.25 0.16 13.60
CA SER A 88 8.68 1.16 12.63
C SER A 88 10.18 1.02 12.35
N HIS A 89 10.52 0.97 11.07
CA HIS A 89 11.87 0.81 10.57
C HIS A 89 12.27 2.08 9.82
N GLN A 90 13.27 2.79 10.32
CA GLN A 90 13.88 3.90 9.61
C GLN A 90 14.87 3.37 8.59
N LEU A 91 14.73 3.81 7.35
CA LEU A 91 15.65 3.46 6.27
C LEU A 91 16.84 4.41 6.29
N ALA A 92 18.03 3.88 6.02
CA ALA A 92 19.21 4.72 5.82
C ALA A 92 19.04 5.64 4.60
N SER A 93 19.87 6.68 4.50
CA SER A 93 19.70 7.70 3.46
C SER A 93 19.85 7.19 2.02
N ASP A 94 20.57 6.09 1.85
CA ASP A 94 20.89 5.37 0.62
C ASP A 94 20.18 4.00 0.54
N GLU A 95 19.24 3.74 1.46
CA GLU A 95 18.43 2.54 1.50
C GLU A 95 17.04 2.79 0.93
N TYR A 96 16.59 1.89 0.07
CA TYR A 96 15.27 1.94 -0.56
C TYR A 96 14.75 0.53 -0.81
N ILE A 97 13.43 0.37 -0.78
CA ILE A 97 12.77 -0.93 -0.96
C ILE A 97 12.66 -1.27 -2.44
N THR A 98 13.11 -2.46 -2.80
CA THR A 98 13.17 -2.97 -4.19
C THR A 98 12.31 -4.22 -4.42
N HIS A 99 11.80 -4.84 -3.35
CA HIS A 99 10.98 -6.03 -3.43
C HIS A 99 9.83 -5.96 -2.43
N TRP A 100 8.69 -6.52 -2.83
CA TRP A 100 7.50 -6.67 -2.00
C TRP A 100 6.92 -8.07 -2.18
N GLU A 101 6.49 -8.66 -1.08
CA GLU A 101 5.84 -9.97 -1.03
C GLU A 101 4.69 -9.94 -0.02
N ALA A 102 3.59 -10.60 -0.34
CA ALA A 102 2.48 -10.82 0.57
C ALA A 102 1.96 -12.26 0.47
N GLN A 103 1.49 -12.79 1.60
CA GLN A 103 0.83 -14.08 1.68
C GLN A 103 -0.55 -13.96 2.31
N THR A 104 -1.48 -14.77 1.82
CA THR A 104 -2.87 -14.75 2.26
C THR A 104 -3.31 -16.04 2.96
N VAL A 105 -4.29 -15.89 3.84
CA VAL A 105 -5.00 -17.00 4.50
C VAL A 105 -6.50 -16.76 4.47
N LYS A 106 -7.28 -17.83 4.66
CA LYS A 106 -8.70 -17.70 5.01
C LYS A 106 -8.85 -17.55 6.52
N ALA A 107 -9.55 -16.50 6.94
CA ALA A 107 -9.95 -16.25 8.32
C ALA A 107 -11.41 -15.77 8.32
N ASP A 108 -12.28 -16.42 9.10
CA ASP A 108 -13.71 -16.11 9.19
C ASP A 108 -14.39 -15.98 7.81
N ASP A 109 -14.16 -16.98 6.94
CA ASP A 109 -14.63 -17.03 5.55
C ASP A 109 -14.17 -15.88 4.63
N LYS A 110 -13.20 -15.08 5.08
CA LYS A 110 -12.59 -13.99 4.32
C LYS A 110 -11.12 -14.27 4.03
N THR A 111 -10.66 -13.88 2.85
CA THR A 111 -9.23 -13.84 2.54
C THR A 111 -8.62 -12.60 3.18
N LYS A 112 -7.53 -12.78 3.92
CA LYS A 112 -6.79 -11.72 4.62
C LYS A 112 -5.29 -11.85 4.35
N VAL A 113 -4.55 -10.75 4.46
CA VAL A 113 -3.08 -10.78 4.38
C VAL A 113 -2.53 -11.28 5.71
N SER A 114 -1.96 -12.49 5.72
CA SER A 114 -1.36 -13.07 6.92
C SER A 114 0.05 -12.58 7.15
N TYR A 115 0.79 -12.34 6.08
CA TYR A 115 2.22 -12.00 6.12
C TYR A 115 2.56 -11.02 5.01
N ILE A 116 3.54 -10.17 5.30
CA ILE A 116 4.12 -9.25 4.34
C ILE A 116 5.63 -9.16 4.56
N ARG A 117 6.37 -9.03 3.48
CA ARG A 117 7.82 -8.81 3.49
C ARG A 117 8.23 -7.77 2.47
N PHE A 118 9.18 -6.95 2.85
CA PHE A 118 9.87 -6.00 2.00
C PHE A 118 11.37 -6.30 2.05
N MET A 119 12.06 -6.13 0.93
CA MET A 119 13.52 -6.19 0.87
C MET A 119 14.08 -4.87 0.35
N SER A 120 15.13 -4.37 0.98
CA SER A 120 15.85 -3.20 0.50
C SER A 120 16.95 -3.54 -0.51
N ASN A 121 17.44 -2.51 -1.21
CA ASN A 121 18.65 -2.58 -2.04
C ASN A 121 19.91 -3.04 -1.28
N LYS A 122 19.88 -3.02 0.06
CA LYS A 122 20.97 -3.50 0.92
C LYS A 122 20.82 -4.97 1.34
N GLY A 123 19.75 -5.64 0.91
CA GLY A 123 19.43 -7.01 1.34
C GLY A 123 18.83 -7.10 2.73
N THR A 124 18.41 -5.97 3.32
CA THR A 124 17.68 -5.95 4.60
C THR A 124 16.23 -6.39 4.37
N TYR A 125 15.72 -7.28 5.22
CA TYR A 125 14.31 -7.65 5.23
C TYR A 125 13.54 -6.92 6.32
N TYR A 126 12.32 -6.48 5.97
CA TYR A 126 11.33 -5.96 6.91
C TYR A 126 10.04 -6.74 6.72
N GLU A 127 9.59 -7.42 7.77
CA GLU A 127 8.49 -8.37 7.67
C GLU A 127 7.60 -8.34 8.90
N GLY A 128 6.38 -8.84 8.75
CA GLY A 128 5.45 -8.95 9.86
C GLY A 128 4.26 -9.83 9.53
N GLY A 129 3.55 -10.23 10.58
CA GLY A 129 2.47 -11.20 10.52
C GLY A 129 2.98 -12.63 10.61
N ARG A 130 2.22 -13.58 10.05
CA ARG A 130 2.49 -15.01 10.11
C ARG A 130 2.59 -15.60 8.72
N GLU A 131 3.80 -15.95 8.33
CA GLU A 131 4.06 -16.75 7.13
C GLU A 131 3.54 -18.19 7.33
N THR A 132 3.10 -18.80 6.24
CA THR A 132 2.66 -20.19 6.18
C THR A 132 3.45 -20.93 5.10
N SER A 133 3.48 -22.27 5.18
CA SER A 133 4.14 -23.10 4.17
C SER A 133 3.37 -23.20 2.84
N ASN A 134 2.23 -22.51 2.68
CA ASN A 134 1.43 -22.56 1.46
C ASN A 134 1.86 -21.48 0.46
N GLU A 135 2.80 -21.83 -0.41
CA GLU A 135 3.33 -20.93 -1.44
C GLU A 135 2.28 -20.53 -2.50
N SER A 136 1.22 -21.32 -2.70
CA SER A 136 0.19 -20.99 -3.70
C SER A 136 -0.65 -19.74 -3.35
N ASN A 137 -0.61 -19.31 -2.08
CA ASN A 137 -1.28 -18.12 -1.59
C ASN A 137 -0.34 -16.92 -1.41
N LYS A 138 0.91 -17.06 -1.85
CA LYS A 138 1.95 -16.03 -1.79
C LYS A 138 2.13 -15.43 -3.17
N ALA A 139 2.37 -14.13 -3.22
CA ALA A 139 2.75 -13.43 -4.43
C ALA A 139 3.74 -12.32 -4.09
N ASP A 140 4.67 -12.10 -5.00
CA ASP A 140 5.71 -11.11 -4.87
C ASP A 140 5.94 -10.37 -6.18
N CYS A 141 6.71 -9.30 -6.10
CA CYS A 141 7.31 -8.69 -7.27
C CYS A 141 8.50 -7.81 -6.90
N ASN A 142 9.34 -7.56 -7.91
CA ASN A 142 10.41 -6.58 -7.85
C ASN A 142 9.96 -5.23 -8.39
N ALA A 143 10.51 -4.17 -7.83
CA ALA A 143 10.48 -2.86 -8.45
C ALA A 143 11.15 -2.93 -9.85
N PRO A 144 10.64 -2.22 -10.86
CA PRO A 144 11.36 -2.07 -12.12
C PRO A 144 12.75 -1.46 -11.90
N GLU A 145 13.67 -1.66 -12.84
CA GLU A 145 15.00 -1.06 -12.77
C GLU A 145 14.92 0.48 -12.63
N GLY A 146 15.60 1.03 -11.63
CA GLY A 146 15.57 2.47 -11.32
C GLY A 146 14.37 2.93 -10.49
N TYR A 147 13.58 2.01 -9.93
CA TYR A 147 12.42 2.32 -9.09
C TYR A 147 12.62 1.87 -7.64
N GLN A 148 11.80 2.43 -6.75
CA GLN A 148 11.69 2.07 -5.34
C GLN A 148 10.22 2.08 -4.91
N LEU A 149 9.93 1.54 -3.71
CA LEU A 149 8.60 1.66 -3.10
C LEU A 149 8.27 3.13 -2.83
N GLY A 150 7.21 3.63 -3.47
CA GLY A 150 6.66 4.95 -3.19
C GLY A 150 5.60 4.90 -2.10
N SER A 151 4.63 4.00 -2.26
CA SER A 151 3.58 3.74 -1.27
C SER A 151 2.91 2.39 -1.55
N LEU A 152 1.78 2.15 -0.89
CA LEU A 152 0.95 0.96 -1.00
C LEU A 152 -0.45 1.36 -1.49
N TYR A 153 -1.14 0.39 -2.06
CA TYR A 153 -2.57 0.47 -2.34
C TYR A 153 -3.25 -0.83 -1.94
N GLY A 154 -4.56 -0.78 -1.71
CA GLY A 154 -5.32 -1.98 -1.41
C GLY A 154 -6.56 -1.73 -0.60
N ARG A 155 -6.81 -2.61 0.37
CA ARG A 155 -8.03 -2.62 1.19
C ARG A 155 -7.70 -2.91 2.64
N ALA A 156 -8.28 -2.13 3.55
CA ALA A 156 -8.05 -2.28 4.97
C ALA A 156 -9.31 -2.07 5.80
N GLY A 157 -9.44 -2.86 6.87
CA GLY A 157 -10.37 -2.65 7.98
C GLY A 157 -9.60 -2.51 9.28
N GLN A 158 -9.87 -3.39 10.25
CA GLN A 158 -8.99 -3.55 11.43
C GLN A 158 -7.68 -4.26 11.08
N GLU A 159 -7.63 -4.91 9.91
CA GLU A 159 -6.50 -5.65 9.36
C GLU A 159 -6.37 -5.30 7.88
N ILE A 160 -5.23 -5.65 7.28
CA ILE A 160 -5.03 -5.53 5.84
C ILE A 160 -5.77 -6.67 5.14
N ASP A 161 -6.79 -6.31 4.37
CA ASP A 161 -7.61 -7.24 3.59
C ASP A 161 -6.92 -7.58 2.26
N ALA A 162 -6.33 -6.56 1.61
CA ALA A 162 -5.54 -6.72 0.40
C ALA A 162 -4.49 -5.61 0.29
N VAL A 163 -3.36 -5.91 -0.36
CA VAL A 163 -2.27 -4.95 -0.54
C VAL A 163 -1.47 -5.21 -1.81
N GLY A 164 -0.95 -4.14 -2.39
CA GLY A 164 0.02 -4.15 -3.47
C GLY A 164 0.93 -2.91 -3.39
N PRO A 165 2.13 -2.97 -3.99
CA PRO A 165 3.07 -1.86 -4.00
C PRO A 165 2.77 -0.88 -5.13
N ILE A 166 3.07 0.39 -4.89
CA ILE A 166 3.21 1.41 -5.93
C ILE A 166 4.70 1.77 -6.02
N TRP A 167 5.27 1.57 -7.21
CA TRP A 167 6.66 1.85 -7.52
C TRP A 167 6.82 3.25 -8.14
N VAL A 168 7.83 3.99 -7.68
CA VAL A 168 8.20 5.32 -8.17
C VAL A 168 9.67 5.33 -8.58
N LYS A 169 10.02 6.12 -9.61
CA LYS A 169 11.42 6.29 -10.04
C LYS A 169 12.27 6.89 -8.92
N LEU A 170 13.49 6.39 -8.76
CA LEU A 170 14.51 6.94 -7.84
C LEU A 170 14.99 8.32 -8.30
N ASN A 171 15.37 8.42 -9.57
CA ASN A 171 15.91 9.63 -10.19
C ASN A 171 15.16 9.87 -11.51
N PRO A 172 14.00 10.56 -11.49
CA PRO A 172 13.40 10.99 -12.74
C PRO A 172 14.35 11.96 -13.45
N GLU A 173 14.52 11.80 -14.76
CA GLU A 173 15.17 12.83 -15.56
C GLU A 173 14.38 14.16 -15.42
N PRO A 174 15.08 15.32 -15.38
CA PRO A 174 14.44 16.62 -15.28
C PRO A 174 13.47 16.93 -16.43
#